data_AF-A0A8J4YLD9-F1
#
_entry.id   AF-A0A8J4YLD9-F1
#
_cell.length_a   1.000
_cell.length_b   1.000
_cell.length_c   1.000
_cell.angle_alpha   90.00
_cell.angle_beta   90.00
_cell.angle_gamma   90.00
#
_symmetry.space_group_name_H-M   'P 1'
#
loop_
_entity.id
_entity.type
_entity.pdbx_description
1 polymer ?
#
loop_
_entity_poly.entity_id
_entity_poly.type
_entity_poly.pdbx_seq_one_letter_code
_entity_poly.pdbx_strand_id
1 'polypeptide(L)'
;MWFAIKMKPSCKDGGRHVFETINTSRYMKKDLHRVVDPVIQRNGYFGHPENLLLSMITDARPHIRELGVRRIMKARKEAKPGTVRVFKVPTLNFEAEDYTSMIDWRKEPITEPPVTMKIDDETLLRFIHEDVTPIVGFSRYPCHTQAVERHIKLVTEASAAVCGKESRGGFIRVRLESQAKMPKFETKIQHKI
;
A
#
# COMPACT_ATOMS: atom_id res chain seq x y z
N MET A 1 2.23 -10.80 2.18
CA MET A 1 1.80 -9.58 1.43
C MET A 1 0.47 -9.73 0.68
N TRP A 2 0.34 -10.52 -0.40
CA TRP A 2 -0.91 -10.54 -1.21
C TRP A 2 -2.18 -10.84 -0.41
N PHE A 3 -2.17 -11.91 0.39
CA PHE A 3 -3.30 -12.29 1.24
C PHE A 3 -3.62 -11.21 2.28
N ALA A 4 -2.59 -10.64 2.92
CA ALA A 4 -2.74 -9.57 3.91
C ALA A 4 -3.43 -8.33 3.33
N ILE A 5 -3.02 -7.91 2.12
CA ILE A 5 -3.63 -6.78 1.41
C ILE A 5 -5.08 -7.09 1.01
N LYS A 6 -5.38 -8.30 0.53
CA LYS A 6 -6.76 -8.70 0.18
C LYS A 6 -7.68 -8.68 1.40
N MET A 7 -7.20 -9.16 2.54
CA MET A 7 -7.97 -9.18 3.79
C MET A 7 -8.11 -7.79 4.42
N LYS A 8 -7.08 -6.96 4.31
CA LYS A 8 -7.01 -5.62 4.90
C LYS A 8 -6.60 -4.58 3.83
N PRO A 9 -7.48 -4.22 2.90
CA PRO A 9 -7.14 -3.37 1.75
C PRO A 9 -7.10 -1.88 2.08
N SER A 10 -7.35 -1.49 3.34
CA SER A 10 -7.41 -0.09 3.75
C SER A 10 -6.01 0.54 3.77
N CYS A 11 -5.88 1.80 3.37
CA CYS A 11 -4.60 2.52 3.47
C CYS A 11 -4.03 2.58 4.89
N LYS A 12 -4.89 2.49 5.92
CA LYS A 12 -4.44 2.46 7.32
C LYS A 12 -3.55 1.25 7.63
N ASP A 13 -3.65 0.17 6.86
CA ASP A 13 -2.85 -1.04 7.05
C ASP A 13 -1.62 -1.09 6.13
N GLY A 14 -1.45 -0.11 5.23
CA GLY A 14 -0.39 -0.11 4.23
C GLY A 14 1.02 -0.22 4.83
N GLY A 15 1.31 0.56 5.87
CA GLY A 15 2.61 0.50 6.56
C GLY A 15 2.88 -0.86 7.20
N ARG A 16 1.84 -1.49 7.77
CA ARG A 16 1.93 -2.84 8.34
C ARG A 16 2.21 -3.90 7.27
N HIS A 17 1.61 -3.78 6.08
CA HIS A 17 1.85 -4.71 4.97
C HIS A 17 3.29 -4.67 4.47
N VAL A 18 3.88 -3.47 4.37
CA VAL A 18 5.31 -3.33 4.01
C VAL A 18 6.18 -3.98 5.09
N PHE A 19 5.90 -3.70 6.35
CA PHE A 19 6.63 -4.30 7.46
C PHE A 19 6.51 -5.83 7.50
N GLU A 20 5.31 -6.38 7.30
CA GLU A 20 5.10 -7.84 7.22
C GLU A 20 5.94 -8.44 6.09
N THR A 21 6.08 -7.73 4.97
CA THR A 21 6.89 -8.16 3.83
C THR A 21 8.39 -8.19 4.18
N ILE A 22 8.88 -7.16 4.86
CA ILE A 22 10.25 -7.13 5.40
C ILE A 22 10.45 -8.26 6.41
N ASN A 23 9.53 -8.43 7.35
CA ASN A 23 9.65 -9.45 8.38
C ASN A 23 9.64 -10.86 7.78
N THR A 24 8.81 -11.09 6.75
CA THR A 24 8.78 -12.36 6.03
C THR A 24 10.06 -12.58 5.23
N SER A 25 10.66 -11.52 4.67
CA SER A 25 11.89 -11.66 3.88
C SER A 25 13.08 -12.14 4.70
N ARG A 26 13.10 -11.87 6.01
CA ARG A 26 14.15 -12.34 6.95
C ARG A 26 14.28 -13.86 7.03
N TYR A 27 13.21 -14.60 6.74
CA TYR A 27 13.23 -16.07 6.76
C TYR A 27 13.82 -16.67 5.47
N MET A 28 14.14 -15.84 4.46
CA MET A 28 14.77 -16.31 3.25
C MET A 28 16.27 -16.59 3.47
N LYS A 29 16.88 -17.30 2.52
CA LYS A 29 18.33 -17.50 2.51
C LYS A 29 19.01 -16.14 2.31
N LYS A 30 20.12 -15.90 3.02
CA LYS A 30 20.88 -14.64 2.98
C LYS A 30 21.28 -14.23 1.56
N ASP A 31 21.59 -15.21 0.72
CA ASP A 31 21.95 -15.07 -0.68
C ASP A 31 20.79 -14.59 -1.57
N LEU A 32 19.54 -14.63 -1.10
CA LEU A 32 18.38 -14.04 -1.78
C LEU A 32 18.11 -12.59 -1.35
N HIS A 33 18.58 -12.16 -0.18
CA HIS A 33 18.33 -10.80 0.33
C HIS A 33 18.86 -9.73 -0.62
N ARG A 34 20.03 -9.97 -1.23
CA ARG A 34 20.63 -9.12 -2.28
C ARG A 34 19.74 -8.88 -3.52
N VAL A 35 18.75 -9.74 -3.77
CA VAL A 35 17.77 -9.57 -4.86
C VAL A 35 16.47 -8.99 -4.33
N VAL A 36 16.00 -9.46 -3.17
CA VAL A 36 14.69 -9.12 -2.63
C VAL A 36 14.65 -7.74 -1.98
N ASP A 37 15.65 -7.40 -1.15
CA ASP A 37 15.63 -6.14 -0.39
C ASP A 37 15.62 -4.92 -1.31
N PRO A 38 16.40 -4.86 -2.41
CA PRO A 38 16.28 -3.76 -3.38
C PRO A 38 14.92 -3.68 -4.06
N VAL A 39 14.19 -4.80 -4.19
CA VAL A 39 12.82 -4.80 -4.74
C VAL A 39 11.85 -4.25 -3.72
N ILE A 40 11.94 -4.67 -2.44
CA ILE A 40 11.12 -4.13 -1.35
C ILE A 40 11.37 -2.64 -1.19
N GLN A 41 12.64 -2.22 -1.15
CA GLN A 41 13.05 -0.82 -1.01
C GLN A 41 12.52 0.06 -2.16
N ARG A 42 12.56 -0.40 -3.41
CA ARG A 42 12.02 0.37 -4.55
C ARG A 42 10.50 0.48 -4.53
N ASN A 43 9.80 -0.48 -3.94
CA ASN A 43 8.34 -0.50 -3.87
C ASN A 43 7.79 -0.04 -2.50
N GLY A 44 8.67 0.44 -1.61
CA GLY A 44 8.38 0.81 -0.22
C GLY A 44 7.54 2.06 -0.01
N TYR A 45 6.69 2.46 -0.96
CA TYR A 45 5.91 3.71 -0.89
C TYR A 45 5.03 3.80 0.37
N PHE A 46 4.47 2.68 0.82
CA PHE A 46 3.70 2.63 2.06
C PHE A 46 4.53 2.73 3.35
N GLY A 47 5.86 2.73 3.24
CA GLY A 47 6.76 3.11 4.32
C GLY A 47 6.88 4.62 4.52
N HIS A 48 6.31 5.45 3.63
CA HIS A 48 6.32 6.91 3.78
C HIS A 48 5.76 7.35 5.15
N PRO A 49 6.34 8.38 5.81
CA PRO A 49 5.90 8.85 7.13
C PRO A 49 4.39 9.05 7.24
N GLU A 50 3.75 9.70 6.25
CA GLU A 50 2.29 9.91 6.25
C GLU A 50 1.51 8.58 6.33
N ASN A 51 1.95 7.56 5.60
CA ASN A 51 1.28 6.25 5.59
C ASN A 51 1.47 5.50 6.92
N LEU A 52 2.67 5.60 7.52
CA LEU A 52 2.92 5.03 8.83
C LEU A 52 2.11 5.73 9.91
N LEU A 53 1.91 7.04 9.82
CA LEU A 53 1.05 7.77 10.74
C LEU A 53 -0.40 7.27 10.70
N LEU A 54 -0.95 6.95 9.52
CA LEU A 54 -2.29 6.35 9.40
C LEU A 54 -2.36 4.97 10.10
N SER A 55 -1.30 4.16 9.97
CA SER A 55 -1.21 2.90 10.72
C SER A 55 -1.11 3.12 12.22
N MET A 56 -0.33 4.12 12.67
CA MET A 56 -0.14 4.42 14.08
C MET A 56 -1.41 4.89 14.78
N ILE A 57 -2.18 5.81 14.18
CA ILE A 57 -3.43 6.29 14.80
C ILE A 57 -4.50 5.20 14.90
N THR A 58 -4.41 4.15 14.09
CA THR A 58 -5.33 3.01 14.11
C THR A 58 -4.75 1.77 14.78
N ASP A 59 -3.64 1.91 15.50
CA ASP A 59 -3.00 0.79 16.20
C ASP A 59 -3.77 0.34 17.43
N ALA A 60 -3.73 -0.95 17.74
CA ALA A 60 -4.36 -1.47 18.94
C ALA A 60 -3.69 -0.94 20.23
N ARG A 61 -2.39 -0.62 20.16
CA ARG A 61 -1.59 -0.17 21.30
C ARG A 61 -1.79 1.35 21.54
N PRO A 62 -2.29 1.78 22.71
CA PRO A 62 -2.54 3.20 23.00
C PRO A 62 -1.31 4.10 22.87
N HIS A 63 -0.14 3.64 23.34
CA HIS A 63 1.11 4.41 23.27
C HIS A 63 1.57 4.66 21.82
N ILE A 64 1.25 3.76 20.88
CA ILE A 64 1.54 3.95 19.45
C ILE A 64 0.57 4.96 18.83
N ARG A 65 -0.71 4.90 19.20
CA ARG A 65 -1.71 5.90 18.78
C ARG A 65 -1.33 7.29 19.25
N GLU A 66 -0.97 7.44 20.53
CA GLU A 66 -0.48 8.69 21.11
C GLU A 66 0.75 9.22 20.36
N LEU A 67 1.73 8.37 20.06
CA LEU A 67 2.90 8.75 19.28
C LEU A 67 2.53 9.23 17.87
N GLY A 68 1.59 8.56 17.21
CA GLY A 68 1.07 8.95 15.89
C GLY A 68 0.38 10.31 15.91
N VAL A 69 -0.55 10.52 16.85
CA VAL A 69 -1.29 11.78 17.04
C VAL A 69 -0.34 12.93 17.31
N ARG A 70 0.62 12.77 18.23
CA ARG A 70 1.62 13.81 18.54
C ARG A 70 2.43 14.23 17.32
N ARG A 71 2.84 13.28 16.48
CA ARG A 71 3.58 13.55 15.25
C ARG A 71 2.72 14.29 14.22
N ILE A 72 1.45 13.92 14.07
CA ILE A 72 0.50 14.61 13.18
C ILE A 72 0.31 16.06 13.64
N MET A 73 0.01 16.29 14.92
CA MET A 73 -0.18 17.64 15.46
C MET A 73 1.06 18.50 15.30
N LYS A 74 2.26 17.93 15.51
CA LYS A 74 3.52 18.62 15.26
C LYS A 74 3.67 19.00 13.79
N ALA A 75 3.46 18.06 12.88
CA ALA A 75 3.56 18.30 11.44
C ALA A 75 2.53 19.34 10.94
N ARG A 76 1.34 19.36 11.52
CA ARG A 76 0.31 20.39 11.27
C ARG A 76 0.78 21.79 11.64
N LYS A 77 1.43 21.95 12.81
CA LYS A 77 1.97 23.24 13.28
C LYS A 77 3.15 23.73 12.45
N GLU A 78 3.96 22.81 11.94
CA GLU A 78 5.14 23.10 11.12
C GLU A 78 4.80 23.26 9.61
N ALA A 79 3.54 23.04 9.23
CA ALA A 79 3.10 23.08 7.85
C ALA A 79 3.23 24.49 7.25
N LYS A 80 3.90 24.59 6.10
CA LYS A 80 4.05 25.83 5.34
C LYS A 80 3.03 25.88 4.19
N PRO A 81 2.15 26.89 4.12
CA PRO A 81 1.24 27.04 3.00
C PRO A 81 2.00 27.19 1.68
N GLY A 82 1.51 26.56 0.60
CA GLY A 82 2.06 26.73 -0.75
C GLY A 82 3.28 25.87 -1.10
N THR A 83 3.82 25.06 -0.16
CA THR A 83 4.91 24.12 -0.49
C THR A 83 4.37 22.82 -1.09
N VAL A 84 4.92 22.42 -2.23
CA VAL A 84 4.61 21.11 -2.84
C VAL A 84 5.25 19.99 -2.02
N ARG A 85 4.44 18.99 -1.65
CA ARG A 85 4.93 17.81 -0.93
C ARG A 85 5.66 16.88 -1.90
N VAL A 86 6.88 16.50 -1.57
CA VAL A 86 7.65 15.53 -2.35
C VAL A 86 7.43 14.14 -1.75
N PHE A 87 6.73 13.28 -2.49
CA PHE A 87 6.50 11.91 -2.06
C PHE A 87 7.64 11.01 -2.55
N LYS A 88 8.66 10.80 -1.70
CA LYS A 88 9.77 9.88 -1.98
C LYS A 88 9.63 8.60 -1.17
N VAL A 89 10.17 7.50 -1.67
CA VAL A 89 10.28 6.27 -0.88
C VAL A 89 11.36 6.49 0.19
N PRO A 90 11.04 6.33 1.49
CA PRO A 90 12.03 6.48 2.55
C PRO A 90 13.00 5.30 2.55
N THR A 91 14.17 5.47 3.15
CA THR A 91 15.07 4.35 3.40
C THR A 91 14.46 3.44 4.46
N LEU A 92 14.17 2.19 4.08
CA LEU A 92 13.56 1.20 4.96
C LEU A 92 14.63 0.51 5.81
N ASN A 93 14.32 0.35 7.09
CA ASN A 93 15.11 -0.43 8.03
C ASN A 93 14.68 -1.90 7.96
N PHE A 94 15.47 -2.73 7.30
CA PHE A 94 15.22 -4.17 7.16
C PHE A 94 15.42 -4.96 8.46
N GLU A 95 16.03 -4.35 9.49
CA GLU A 95 16.25 -4.94 10.82
C GLU A 95 15.23 -4.45 11.87
N ALA A 96 14.23 -3.65 11.46
CA ALA A 96 13.22 -3.11 12.38
C ALA A 96 12.43 -4.21 13.13
N GLU A 97 12.31 -4.12 14.45
CA GLU A 97 11.48 -5.08 15.21
C GLU A 97 9.98 -4.78 15.12
N ASP A 98 9.64 -3.52 14.85
CA ASP A 98 8.27 -3.04 14.73
C ASP A 98 8.14 -2.07 13.55
N TYR A 99 6.98 -2.04 12.90
CA TYR A 99 6.71 -1.14 11.77
C TYR A 99 6.91 0.35 12.11
N THR A 100 6.76 0.72 13.38
CA THR A 100 7.00 2.07 13.88
C THR A 100 8.49 2.46 13.82
N SER A 101 9.39 1.50 13.71
CA SER A 101 10.85 1.68 13.56
C SER A 101 11.38 1.39 12.15
N MET A 102 10.47 1.21 11.18
CA MET A 102 10.79 0.85 9.80
C MET A 102 11.46 2.00 9.02
N ILE A 103 11.40 3.23 9.50
CA ILE A 103 12.07 4.39 8.90
C ILE A 103 12.82 5.19 9.96
N ASP A 104 13.82 5.94 9.50
CA ASP A 104 14.48 6.95 10.32
C ASP A 104 13.65 8.24 10.36
N TRP A 105 12.79 8.35 11.37
CA TRP A 105 11.93 9.52 11.58
C TRP A 105 12.67 10.85 11.81
N ARG A 106 13.98 10.84 12.06
CA ARG A 106 14.78 12.07 12.18
C ARG A 106 15.27 12.56 10.83
N LYS A 107 15.43 11.67 9.86
CA LYS A 107 15.90 11.98 8.50
C LYS A 107 14.76 12.22 7.52
N GLU A 108 13.62 11.55 7.73
CA GLU A 108 12.48 11.68 6.83
C GLU A 108 11.61 12.90 7.17
N PRO A 109 11.23 13.74 6.19
CA PRO A 109 10.34 14.86 6.42
C PRO A 109 8.95 14.33 6.80
N ILE A 110 8.44 14.80 7.94
CA ILE A 110 7.11 14.42 8.42
C ILE A 110 6.13 15.52 8.04
N THR A 111 5.21 15.19 7.15
CA THR A 111 4.07 16.04 6.79
C THR A 111 2.78 15.46 7.37
N GLU A 112 1.80 16.33 7.58
CA GLU A 112 0.48 15.89 8.03
C GLU A 112 -0.20 15.06 6.92
N PRO A 113 -0.68 13.83 7.18
CA PRO A 113 -1.43 13.05 6.19
C PRO A 113 -2.64 13.82 5.63
N PRO A 114 -2.89 13.81 4.31
CA PRO A 114 -4.05 14.49 3.72
C PRO A 114 -5.40 14.06 4.33
N VAL A 115 -5.48 12.79 4.77
CA VAL A 115 -6.67 12.21 5.42
C VAL A 115 -7.01 12.90 6.74
N THR A 116 -6.02 13.43 7.46
CA THR A 116 -6.23 14.05 8.78
C THR A 116 -6.41 15.57 8.71
N MET A 117 -6.10 16.23 7.60
CA MET A 117 -6.14 17.70 7.48
C MET A 117 -7.50 18.34 7.78
N LYS A 118 -8.60 17.60 7.61
CA LYS A 118 -9.97 18.08 7.89
C LYS A 118 -10.46 17.75 9.31
N ILE A 119 -9.64 17.05 10.09
CA ILE A 119 -9.97 16.59 11.44
C ILE A 119 -9.39 17.61 12.43
N ASP A 120 -10.20 18.10 13.36
CA ASP A 120 -9.75 19.03 14.40
C ASP A 120 -8.82 18.36 15.42
N ASP A 121 -8.05 19.18 16.15
CA ASP A 121 -7.07 18.69 17.13
C ASP A 121 -7.74 17.91 18.28
N GLU A 122 -8.95 18.29 18.71
CA GLU A 122 -9.67 17.61 19.79
C GLU A 122 -10.10 16.20 19.36
N THR A 123 -10.60 16.05 18.13
CA THR A 123 -10.92 14.76 17.52
C THR A 123 -9.67 13.92 17.31
N LEU A 124 -8.54 14.50 16.91
CA LEU A 124 -7.26 13.77 16.84
C LEU A 124 -6.82 13.24 18.22
N LEU A 125 -7.03 14.00 19.30
CA LEU A 125 -6.71 13.55 20.66
C LEU A 125 -7.62 12.40 21.11
N ARG A 126 -8.90 12.39 20.72
CA ARG A 126 -9.82 11.27 21.00
C ARG A 126 -9.34 9.94 20.41
N PHE A 127 -8.63 9.97 19.28
CA PHE A 127 -8.07 8.76 18.64
C PHE A 127 -7.08 8.00 19.52
N ILE A 128 -6.55 8.61 20.58
CA ILE A 128 -5.68 7.93 21.55
C ILE A 128 -6.46 6.86 22.31
N HIS A 129 -7.73 7.12 22.62
CA HIS A 129 -8.57 6.26 23.47
C HIS A 129 -9.68 5.54 22.70
N GLU A 130 -10.14 6.11 21.60
CA GLU A 130 -11.28 5.62 20.82
C GLU A 130 -10.84 4.94 19.52
N ASP A 131 -11.71 4.09 18.96
CA ASP A 131 -11.49 3.56 17.61
C ASP A 131 -11.67 4.70 16.59
N VAL A 132 -10.63 4.90 15.77
CA VAL A 132 -10.56 5.91 14.70
C VAL A 132 -11.42 5.53 13.50
N THR A 133 -11.63 4.22 13.29
CA THR A 133 -12.22 3.68 12.06
C THR A 133 -13.64 4.18 11.76
N PRO A 134 -14.53 4.39 12.74
CA PRO A 134 -15.85 4.99 12.51
C PRO A 134 -15.80 6.48 12.13
N ILE A 135 -14.74 7.19 12.51
CA ILE A 135 -14.63 8.65 12.35
C ILE A 135 -13.93 8.99 11.03
N VAL A 136 -12.98 8.17 10.61
CA VAL A 136 -12.17 8.40 9.41
C VAL A 136 -12.49 7.38 8.32
N GLY A 137 -13.00 7.87 7.19
CA GLY A 137 -13.24 7.07 5.99
C GLY A 137 -11.94 6.68 5.28
N PHE A 138 -11.20 5.70 5.80
CA PHE A 138 -10.00 5.20 5.15
C PHE A 138 -10.31 4.49 3.83
N SER A 139 -9.83 5.05 2.73
CA SER A 139 -10.00 4.45 1.41
C SER A 139 -9.40 3.05 1.34
N ARG A 140 -10.11 2.14 0.66
CA ARG A 140 -9.62 0.82 0.32
C ARG A 140 -8.92 0.89 -1.03
N TYR A 141 -7.68 0.46 -1.08
CA TYR A 141 -6.88 0.40 -2.31
C TYR A 141 -6.60 -1.06 -2.64
N PRO A 142 -7.54 -1.77 -3.31
CA PRO A 142 -7.29 -3.14 -3.73
C PRO A 142 -6.13 -3.14 -4.74
N CYS A 143 -4.97 -3.64 -4.35
CA CYS A 143 -3.77 -3.68 -5.22
C CYS A 143 -3.93 -4.67 -6.39
N HIS A 144 -4.86 -5.62 -6.28
CA HIS A 144 -5.10 -6.67 -7.27
C HIS A 144 -6.60 -6.88 -7.48
N THR A 145 -7.18 -6.04 -8.34
CA THR A 145 -8.52 -6.30 -8.88
C THR A 145 -8.46 -7.54 -9.78
N GLN A 146 -9.58 -8.24 -9.94
CA GLN A 146 -9.65 -9.37 -10.86
C GLN A 146 -9.23 -8.98 -12.30
N ALA A 147 -9.47 -7.72 -12.67
CA ALA A 147 -8.99 -7.16 -13.93
C ALA A 147 -7.46 -7.14 -14.02
N VAL A 148 -6.77 -6.69 -12.96
CA VAL A 148 -5.29 -6.72 -12.90
C VAL A 148 -4.75 -8.14 -12.99
N GLU A 149 -5.33 -9.10 -12.25
CA GLU A 149 -4.93 -10.51 -12.29
C GLU A 149 -5.09 -11.11 -13.70
N ARG A 150 -6.24 -10.86 -14.36
CA ARG A 150 -6.49 -11.28 -15.75
C ARG A 150 -5.50 -10.63 -16.72
N HIS A 151 -5.15 -9.36 -16.52
CA HIS A 151 -4.22 -8.64 -17.38
C HIS A 151 -2.79 -9.18 -17.23
N ILE A 152 -2.33 -9.44 -16.01
CA ILE A 152 -1.01 -10.06 -15.77
C ILE A 152 -0.93 -11.39 -16.49
N LYS A 153 -1.94 -12.26 -16.33
CA LYS A 153 -2.01 -13.54 -17.03
C LYS A 153 -1.91 -13.37 -18.55
N LEU A 154 -2.68 -12.47 -19.13
CA LEU A 154 -2.67 -12.19 -20.57
C LEU A 154 -1.30 -11.68 -21.05
N VAL A 155 -0.65 -10.80 -20.29
CA VAL A 155 0.69 -10.27 -20.61
C VAL A 155 1.75 -11.37 -20.53
N THR A 156 1.65 -12.27 -19.55
CA THR A 156 2.54 -13.43 -19.43
C THR A 156 2.37 -14.40 -20.59
N GLU A 157 1.12 -14.73 -20.97
CA GLU A 157 0.82 -15.57 -22.13
C GLU A 157 1.37 -14.96 -23.43
N ALA A 158 1.15 -13.65 -23.63
CA ALA A 158 1.68 -12.94 -24.79
C ALA A 158 3.21 -12.97 -24.83
N SER A 159 3.87 -12.78 -23.68
CA SER A 159 5.33 -12.78 -23.58
C SER A 159 5.94 -14.15 -23.85
N ALA A 160 5.23 -15.23 -23.51
CA ALA A 160 5.63 -16.60 -23.80
C ALA A 160 5.37 -17.01 -25.26
N ALA A 161 4.28 -16.52 -25.86
CA ALA A 161 3.87 -16.90 -27.21
C ALA A 161 4.62 -16.14 -28.31
N VAL A 162 4.95 -14.85 -28.09
CA VAL A 162 5.54 -14.00 -29.15
C VAL A 162 6.65 -13.07 -28.62
N CYS A 163 7.60 -12.78 -29.50
CA CYS A 163 8.70 -11.85 -29.24
C CYS A 163 8.47 -10.50 -29.95
N GLY A 164 8.97 -9.42 -29.37
CA GLY A 164 8.83 -8.05 -29.92
C GLY A 164 7.59 -7.30 -29.45
N LYS A 165 7.72 -5.97 -29.32
CA LYS A 165 6.67 -5.09 -28.78
C LYS A 165 5.39 -5.11 -29.62
N GLU A 166 5.51 -4.99 -30.94
CA GLU A 166 4.36 -4.96 -31.86
C GLU A 166 3.59 -6.27 -31.84
N SER A 167 4.28 -7.41 -31.91
CA SER A 167 3.65 -8.73 -31.89
C SER A 167 2.97 -9.02 -30.55
N ARG A 168 3.58 -8.66 -29.41
CA ARG A 168 2.93 -8.77 -28.09
C ARG A 168 1.71 -7.88 -27.98
N GLY A 169 1.80 -6.63 -28.44
CA GLY A 169 0.67 -5.70 -28.49
C GLY A 169 -0.48 -6.24 -29.34
N GLY A 170 -0.16 -6.80 -30.52
CA GLY A 170 -1.13 -7.47 -31.40
C GLY A 170 -1.82 -8.64 -30.72
N PHE A 171 -1.05 -9.54 -30.09
CA PHE A 171 -1.59 -10.69 -29.36
C PHE A 171 -2.57 -10.28 -28.26
N ILE A 172 -2.20 -9.27 -27.46
CA ILE A 172 -3.04 -8.75 -26.37
C ILE A 172 -4.33 -8.15 -26.93
N ARG A 173 -4.26 -7.28 -27.95
CA ARG A 173 -5.44 -6.64 -28.56
C ARG A 173 -6.42 -7.67 -29.13
N VAL A 174 -5.91 -8.63 -29.92
CA VAL A 174 -6.74 -9.69 -30.51
C VAL A 174 -7.45 -10.51 -29.43
N ARG A 175 -6.74 -10.84 -28.34
CA ARG A 175 -7.34 -11.55 -27.20
C ARG A 175 -8.39 -10.73 -26.48
N LEU A 176 -8.16 -9.44 -26.25
CA LEU A 176 -9.15 -8.55 -25.63
C LEU A 176 -10.40 -8.39 -26.50
N GLU A 177 -10.24 -8.23 -27.82
CA GLU A 177 -11.35 -8.19 -28.77
C GLU A 177 -12.13 -9.50 -28.79
N SER A 178 -11.43 -10.64 -28.79
CA SER A 178 -12.05 -11.97 -28.69
C SER A 178 -12.85 -12.13 -27.40
N GLN A 179 -12.31 -11.70 -26.26
CA GLN A 179 -13.01 -11.72 -24.97
C GLN A 179 -14.24 -10.81 -24.95
N ALA A 180 -14.17 -9.64 -25.59
CA ALA A 180 -15.31 -8.72 -25.69
C ALA A 180 -16.47 -9.29 -26.51
N LYS A 181 -16.18 -10.17 -27.48
CA LYS A 181 -17.19 -10.89 -28.28
C LYS A 181 -17.82 -12.06 -27.51
N MET A 182 -17.20 -12.54 -26.43
CA MET A 182 -17.76 -13.65 -25.68
C MET A 182 -19.00 -13.21 -24.88
N PRO A 183 -20.05 -14.03 -24.84
CA PRO A 183 -21.25 -13.72 -24.07
C PRO A 183 -20.90 -13.58 -22.57
N LYS A 184 -21.48 -12.58 -21.93
CA LYS A 184 -21.36 -12.37 -20.48
C LYS A 184 -22.47 -13.16 -19.79
N PHE A 185 -22.09 -13.93 -18.78
CA PHE A 185 -23.02 -14.69 -17.96
C PHE A 185 -22.92 -14.20 -16.52
N GLU A 186 -24.06 -13.83 -15.95
CA GLU A 186 -24.18 -13.38 -14.56
C GLU A 186 -24.30 -14.56 -13.59
N THR A 187 -24.77 -15.71 -14.08
CA THR A 187 -24.92 -16.92 -13.27
C THR A 187 -24.42 -18.17 -14.01
N LYS A 188 -23.98 -19.17 -13.25
CA LYS A 188 -23.50 -20.44 -13.82
C LYS A 188 -24.56 -21.18 -14.64
N ILE A 189 -25.84 -20.99 -14.32
CA ILE A 189 -26.97 -21.62 -15.03
C ILE A 189 -27.09 -21.09 -16.47
N GLN A 190 -26.68 -19.85 -16.72
CA GLN A 190 -26.73 -19.25 -18.05
C GLN A 190 -25.63 -19.80 -18.98
N HIS A 191 -24.60 -20.43 -18.43
CA HIS A 191 -23.53 -21.06 -19.20
C HIS A 191 -23.96 -22.48 -19.62
N LYS A 192 -24.74 -22.58 -20.70
CA LYS A 192 -25.09 -23.86 -21.33
C LYS A 192 -23.97 -24.27 -22.30
N ILE A 193 -23.38 -25.45 -22.05
CA ILE A 193 -22.44 -26.13 -22.97
C ILE A 193 -23.27 -26.87 -24.02
#